data_AF-A0A257I1F6-F1
#
_entry.id   AF-A0A257I1F6-F1
#
_cell.length_a   1.000
_cell.length_b   1.000
_cell.length_c   1.000
_cell.angle_alpha   90.00
_cell.angle_beta   90.00
_cell.angle_gamma   90.00
#
_symmetry.space_group_name_H-M   'P 1'
#
loop_
_entity.id
_entity.type
_entity.pdbx_description
1 polymer ?
#
loop_
_entity_poly.entity_id
_entity_poly.type
_entity_poly.pdbx_seq_one_letter_code
_entity_poly.pdbx_strand_id
1 'polypeptide(L)' 'MEMKINNRITWVVLILLTTTTALITEFKYAAYFIMGISVIKSMLVAFQFMELKYAHPFWKTALPLLILLLAIIILLILQ' A
#
# COMPACT_ATOMS: atom_id res chain seq x y z
N MET A 1 1.68 25.45 -8.23
CA MET A 1 2.20 25.21 -6.87
C MET A 1 2.84 23.83 -6.87
N GLU A 2 4.11 23.74 -6.51
CA GLU A 2 5.05 22.65 -6.85
C GLU A 2 4.77 21.32 -6.12
N MET A 3 4.74 20.19 -6.85
CA MET A 3 4.82 18.85 -6.26
C MET A 3 5.45 17.80 -7.21
N LYS A 4 6.44 18.17 -8.03
CA LYS A 4 7.10 17.20 -8.94
C LYS A 4 8.21 16.36 -8.28
N ILE A 5 8.73 16.78 -7.12
CA ILE A 5 9.93 16.17 -6.51
C ILE A 5 9.59 14.96 -5.61
N ASN A 6 8.48 15.00 -4.86
CA ASN A 6 8.13 13.92 -3.93
C ASN A 6 7.62 12.65 -4.63
N ASN A 7 6.94 12.81 -5.78
CA ASN A 7 6.31 11.68 -6.46
C ASN A 7 7.35 10.70 -7.06
N ARG A 8 8.52 11.20 -7.49
CA ARG A 8 9.58 10.35 -8.07
C ARG A 8 10.11 9.33 -7.06
N ILE A 9 10.28 9.74 -5.81
CA ILE A 9 10.70 8.84 -4.73
C ILE A 9 9.62 7.77 -4.50
N THR A 10 8.34 8.18 -4.46
CA THR A 10 7.23 7.23 -4.32
C THR A 10 7.20 6.22 -5.46
N TRP A 11 7.41 6.65 -6.71
CA TRP A 11 7.52 5.73 -7.85
C TRP A 11 8.64 4.71 -7.67
N VAL A 12 9.85 5.16 -7.30
CA VAL A 12 11.00 4.26 -7.06
C VAL A 12 10.69 3.26 -5.94
N VAL A 13 10.10 3.72 -4.83
CA VAL A 13 9.69 2.85 -3.71
C VAL A 13 8.64 1.84 -4.16
N LEU A 14 7.63 2.25 -4.94
CA LEU A 14 6.60 1.33 -5.45
C LEU A 14 7.19 0.28 -6.38
N ILE A 15 8.13 0.65 -7.25
CA ILE A 15 8.84 -0.30 -8.13
C ILE A 15 9.60 -1.31 -7.28
N LEU A 16 10.39 -0.84 -6.31
CA LEU A 16 11.15 -1.71 -5.41
C LEU A 16 10.23 -2.67 -4.65
N LEU A 17 9.13 -2.17 -4.07
CA LEU A 17 8.13 -3.00 -3.40
C LEU A 17 7.45 -4.01 -4.35
N THR A 18 7.38 -3.72 -5.66
CA THR A 18 6.85 -4.67 -6.65
C THR A 18 7.85 -5.76 -6.96
N THR A 19 9.10 -5.38 -7.20
CA THR A 19 10.17 -6.34 -7.48
C THR A 19 10.40 -7.25 -6.28
N THR A 20 10.38 -6.74 -5.05
CA THR A 20 10.50 -7.58 -3.86
C THR A 20 9.36 -8.59 -3.75
N THR A 21 8.10 -8.18 -4.00
CA THR A 21 6.97 -9.13 -4.00
C THR A 21 7.12 -10.25 -5.03
N ALA A 22 7.71 -9.96 -6.19
CA ALA A 22 7.95 -10.96 -7.24
C ALA A 22 9.05 -11.95 -6.87
N LEU A 23 10.06 -11.53 -6.10
CA LEU A 23 11.18 -12.38 -5.69
C LEU A 23 10.84 -13.30 -4.50
N ILE A 24 9.87 -12.93 -3.68
CA ILE A 24 9.54 -13.66 -2.44
C ILE A 24 8.44 -14.71 -2.61
N THR A 25 7.93 -14.96 -3.81
CA THR A 25 6.72 -15.80 -4.02
C THR A 25 6.88 -17.26 -3.59
N GLU A 26 8.10 -17.79 -3.54
CA GLU A 26 8.38 -19.20 -3.23
C GLU A 26 8.56 -19.49 -1.73
N PHE A 27 8.59 -18.46 -0.87
CA PHE A 27 8.78 -18.67 0.56
C PHE A 27 7.52 -19.22 1.25
N LYS A 28 7.71 -20.10 2.25
CA LYS A 28 6.64 -20.73 3.04
C LYS A 28 5.61 -19.74 3.64
N TYR A 29 6.02 -18.49 3.87
CA TYR A 29 5.19 -17.41 4.42
C TYR A 29 5.08 -16.21 3.46
N ALA A 30 5.34 -16.42 2.17
CA ALA A 30 5.33 -15.38 1.14
C ALA A 30 4.02 -14.59 1.15
N ALA A 31 2.88 -15.27 1.25
CA ALA A 31 1.57 -14.64 1.21
C ALA A 31 1.37 -13.61 2.35
N TYR A 32 1.82 -13.90 3.58
CA TYR A 32 1.77 -12.94 4.69
C TYR A 32 2.65 -11.71 4.44
N PHE A 33 3.86 -11.91 3.90
CA PHE A 33 4.77 -10.81 3.55
C PHE A 33 4.23 -9.95 2.41
N ILE A 34 3.71 -10.59 1.36
CA ILE A 34 3.09 -9.91 0.21
C ILE A 34 1.88 -9.10 0.68
N MET A 35 1.10 -9.63 1.64
CA MET A 35 -0.04 -8.91 2.22
C MET A 35 0.40 -7.63 2.93
N GLY A 36 1.44 -7.71 3.77
CA GLY A 36 2.03 -6.54 4.43
C GLY A 36 2.53 -5.50 3.43
N ILE A 37 3.24 -5.94 2.38
CA ILE A 37 3.72 -5.06 1.32
C ILE A 37 2.55 -4.40 0.55
N SER A 38 1.45 -5.14 0.32
CA SER A 38 0.26 -4.64 -0.37
C SER A 38 -0.42 -3.50 0.38
N VAL A 39 -0.53 -3.60 1.71
CA VAL A 39 -1.07 -2.53 2.57
C VAL A 39 -0.20 -1.27 2.46
N ILE A 40 1.12 -1.42 2.57
CA ILE A 40 2.08 -0.30 2.48
C ILE A 40 1.98 0.38 1.10
N LYS A 41 1.97 -0.41 0.01
CA LYS A 41 1.77 0.10 -1.36
C LYS A 41 0.48 0.89 -1.50
N SER A 42 -0.63 0.34 -1.01
CA SER A 42 -1.95 0.96 -1.12
C SER A 42 -2.02 2.29 -0.36
N MET A 43 -1.39 2.37 0.82
CA MET A 43 -1.25 3.64 1.56
C MET A 43 -0.39 4.65 0.81
N LEU A 44 0.76 4.24 0.26
CA LEU A 44 1.61 5.13 -0.53
C LEU A 44 0.85 5.71 -1.73
N VAL A 45 0.09 4.88 -2.45
CA VAL A 45 -0.76 5.34 -3.57
C VAL A 45 -1.83 6.31 -3.08
N ALA A 46 -2.56 5.96 -2.03
CA ALA A 46 -3.61 6.81 -1.47
C ALA A 46 -3.10 8.19 -1.05
N PHE A 47 -2.01 8.26 -0.28
CA PHE A 47 -1.52 9.54 0.25
C PHE A 47 -0.74 10.38 -0.77
N GLN A 48 0.02 9.76 -1.67
CA GLN A 48 0.91 10.48 -2.60
C GLN A 48 0.28 10.73 -3.97
N PHE A 49 -0.52 9.80 -4.50
CA PHE A 49 -1.11 9.91 -5.84
C PHE A 49 -2.57 10.35 -5.81
N MET A 50 -3.36 9.84 -4.86
CA MET A 50 -4.76 10.26 -4.70
C MET A 50 -4.90 11.52 -3.83
N GLU A 51 -3.77 12.08 -3.39
CA GLU A 51 -3.69 13.29 -2.57
C GLU A 51 -4.59 13.23 -1.32
N LEU A 52 -4.76 12.05 -0.71
CA LEU A 52 -5.66 11.84 0.43
C LEU A 52 -5.33 12.75 1.63
N LYS A 53 -4.11 13.30 1.68
CA LYS A 53 -3.68 14.33 2.62
C LYS A 53 -4.50 15.62 2.56
N TYR A 54 -5.03 15.98 1.38
CA TYR A 54 -5.86 17.16 1.14
C TYR A 54 -7.35 16.82 1.01
N ALA A 55 -7.71 15.53 1.08
CA ALA A 55 -9.09 15.09 1.00
C ALA A 55 -9.87 15.43 2.28
N HIS A 56 -11.20 15.43 2.18
CA HIS A 56 -12.09 15.60 3.33
C HIS A 56 -11.73 14.59 4.43
N PRO A 57 -11.79 14.97 5.73
CA PRO A 57 -11.42 14.09 6.84
C PRO A 57 -12.09 12.71 6.80
N PHE A 58 -13.33 12.65 6.29
CA PHE A 58 -14.04 11.40 6.01
C PHE A 58 -13.23 10.42 5.14
N TRP A 59 -12.70 10.87 4.01
CA TRP A 59 -11.90 10.02 3.10
C TRP A 59 -10.54 9.68 3.70
N LYS A 60 -9.96 10.63 4.44
CA LYS A 60 -8.68 10.46 5.13
C LYS A 60 -8.69 9.32 6.15
N THR A 61 -9.86 9.00 6.72
CA THR A 61 -10.03 7.89 7.66
C THR A 61 -10.69 6.67 7.04
N ALA A 62 -11.69 6.84 6.17
CA ALA A 62 -12.43 5.74 5.58
C ALA A 62 -11.54 4.84 4.71
N LEU A 63 -10.63 5.42 3.91
CA LEU A 63 -9.82 4.65 2.97
C LEU A 63 -8.75 3.79 3.68
N PRO A 64 -7.97 4.31 4.65
CA PRO A 64 -7.09 3.48 5.45
C PRO A 64 -7.82 2.39 6.25
N LEU A 65 -9.01 2.71 6.77
CA LEU A 65 -9.83 1.75 7.53
C LEU A 65 -10.33 0.61 6.63
N LEU A 66 -10.75 0.93 5.40
CA LEU A 66 -11.11 -0.08 4.40
C LEU A 66 -9.92 -0.97 4.04
N ILE A 67 -8.75 -0.39 3.78
CA ILE A 67 -7.53 -1.16 3.47
C ILE A 67 -7.19 -2.11 4.62
N LEU A 68 -7.28 -1.64 5.87
CA LEU A 68 -7.02 -2.45 7.05
C LEU A 68 -8.05 -3.57 7.21
N LEU A 69 -9.34 -3.27 7.01
CA LEU A 69 -10.41 -4.26 7.07
C LEU A 69 -10.18 -5.37 6.03
N LEU A 70 -9.88 -5.00 4.78
CA LEU A 70 -9.57 -5.96 3.72
C LEU A 70 -8.33 -6.79 4.05
N ALA A 71 -7.31 -6.18 4.64
CA ALA A 71 -6.11 -6.89 5.09
C ALA A 71 -6.44 -7.95 6.13
N ILE A 72 -7.27 -7.61 7.12
CA ILE A 72 -7.71 -8.55 8.16
C ILE A 72 -8.53 -9.69 7.54
N ILE A 73 -9.49 -9.37 6.66
CA ILE A 73 -10.33 -10.38 6.01
C ILE A 73 -9.46 -11.37 5.22
N ILE A 74 -8.51 -10.88 4.43
CA ILE A 74 -7.62 -11.74 3.63
C ILE A 74 -6.71 -12.56 4.54
N LEU A 75 -6.21 -12.00 5.64
CA LEU A 75 -5.42 -12.74 6.62
C LEU A 75 -6.20 -13.88 7.27
N LEU A 76 -7.49 -13.67 7.57
CA LEU A 76 -8.36 -14.73 8.11
C LEU A 76 -8.62 -15.84 7.08
N ILE A 77 -8.72 -15.50 5.79
CA ILE A 77 -8.90 -16.48 4.71
C ILE A 77 -7.61 -17.29 4.47
N LEU A 78 -6.45 -16.69 4.71
CA LEU A 78 -5.14 -17.29 4.47
C LEU A 78 -4.68 -18.26 5.57
N GLN A 79 -5.38 -18.31 6.71
CA GLN A 79 -5.16 -19.29 7.78
C GLN A 79 -5.51 -20.72 7.33
#